data_AF-A0A2V7Q3J3-F1
#
_entry.id   AF-A0A2V7Q3J3-F1
#
_cell.length_a   1.000
_cell.length_b   1.000
_cell.length_c   1.000
_cell.angle_alpha   90.00
_cell.angle_beta   90.00
_cell.angle_gamma   90.00
#
_symmetry.space_group_name_H-M   'P 1'
#
loop_
_entity.id
_entity.type
_entity.pdbx_description
1 polymer ?
#
loop_
_entity_poly.entity_id
_entity_poly.type
_entity_poly.pdbx_seq_one_letter_code
_entity_poly.pdbx_strand_id
1 'polypeptide(L)'
;MPSPGDARSGADALHTARERERAGRIPEAIDGYEAAIVAAERAGDAIVLAEALRRLAILRRHRDEAAQARELCLRSYDVARGIGHDVLAAEALNTMGGLDLANGSLEEAAQTFLRALELGGSSRQLRARV
;
A
#
# COMPACT_ATOMS: atom_id res chain seq x y z
N MET A 1 -13.95 -18.46 -27.70
CA MET A 1 -12.74 -17.61 -27.70
C MET A 1 -13.06 -16.41 -26.82
N PRO A 2 -12.43 -16.23 -25.65
CA PRO A 2 -12.67 -15.05 -24.83
C PRO A 2 -12.02 -13.81 -25.50
N SER A 3 -12.72 -12.68 -25.45
CA SER A 3 -12.37 -11.42 -26.11
C SER A 3 -11.11 -10.78 -25.50
N PRO A 4 -10.27 -10.06 -26.29
CA PRO A 4 -9.05 -9.40 -25.80
C PRO A 4 -9.30 -8.12 -24.96
N GLY A 5 -10.50 -7.93 -24.40
CA GLY A 5 -10.91 -6.71 -23.69
C GLY A 5 -11.13 -6.83 -22.18
N ASP A 6 -11.13 -8.04 -21.61
CA ASP A 6 -11.66 -8.26 -20.24
C ASP A 6 -10.60 -8.57 -19.16
N ALA A 7 -9.31 -8.54 -19.49
CA ALA A 7 -8.26 -8.54 -18.48
C ALA A 7 -7.91 -7.09 -18.13
N ARG A 8 -8.72 -6.46 -17.28
CA ARG A 8 -8.39 -5.12 -16.73
C ARG A 8 -7.00 -5.21 -16.10
N SER A 9 -6.03 -4.43 -16.57
CA SER A 9 -4.66 -4.52 -16.07
C SER A 9 -4.62 -4.16 -14.59
N GLY A 10 -3.62 -4.66 -13.86
CA GLY A 10 -3.45 -4.29 -12.44
C GLY A 10 -3.35 -2.78 -12.26
N ALA A 11 -2.69 -2.09 -13.19
CA ALA A 11 -2.57 -0.63 -13.20
C ALA A 11 -3.92 0.08 -13.37
N ASP A 12 -4.79 -0.40 -14.28
CA ASP A 12 -6.13 0.17 -14.47
C ASP A 12 -7.01 -0.04 -13.24
N ALA A 13 -6.97 -1.24 -12.66
CA ALA A 13 -7.69 -1.55 -11.43
C ALA A 13 -7.22 -0.66 -10.28
N LEU A 14 -5.91 -0.47 -10.13
CA LEU A 14 -5.30 0.43 -9.15
C LEU A 14 -5.72 1.89 -9.36
N HIS A 15 -5.73 2.35 -10.62
CA HIS A 15 -6.17 3.70 -10.96
C HIS A 15 -7.63 3.93 -10.57
N THR A 16 -8.54 3.06 -11.00
CA THR A 16 -9.96 3.15 -10.66
C THR A 16 -10.21 3.04 -9.14
N ALA A 17 -9.46 2.19 -8.43
CA ALA A 17 -9.56 2.08 -6.98
C ALA A 17 -9.21 3.40 -6.28
N ARG A 18 -8.15 4.08 -6.74
CA ARG A 18 -7.74 5.40 -6.22
C ARG A 18 -8.79 6.47 -6.46
N GLU A 19 -9.46 6.46 -7.61
CA GLU A 19 -10.56 7.40 -7.90
C GLU A 19 -11.75 7.16 -6.97
N ARG A 20 -12.11 5.89 -6.74
CA ARG A 20 -13.19 5.51 -5.82
C ARG A 20 -12.87 5.88 -4.38
N GLU A 21 -11.65 5.65 -3.93
CA GLU A 21 -11.16 6.07 -2.61
C GLU A 21 -11.32 7.59 -2.43
N ARG A 22 -10.85 8.38 -3.41
CA ARG A 22 -10.99 9.86 -3.39
C ARG A 22 -12.44 10.33 -3.40
N ALA A 23 -13.33 9.56 -4.02
CA ALA A 23 -14.76 9.84 -4.05
C ALA A 23 -15.51 9.35 -2.78
N GLY A 24 -14.81 8.79 -1.78
CA GLY A 24 -15.42 8.25 -0.56
C GLY A 24 -16.17 6.94 -0.75
N ARG A 25 -16.07 6.32 -1.94
CA ARG A 25 -16.66 5.01 -2.25
C ARG A 25 -15.75 3.89 -1.73
N ILE A 26 -15.67 3.80 -0.40
CA ILE A 26 -14.70 2.94 0.30
C ILE A 26 -14.89 1.44 -0.01
N PRO A 27 -16.12 0.88 -0.02
CA PRO A 27 -16.31 -0.51 -0.40
C PRO A 27 -15.79 -0.81 -1.82
N GLU A 28 -16.14 0.02 -2.81
CA GLU A 28 -15.72 -0.21 -4.19
C GLU A 28 -14.23 0.07 -4.44
N ALA A 29 -13.60 0.86 -3.56
CA ALA A 29 -12.15 1.06 -3.54
C ALA A 29 -11.43 -0.19 -3.02
N ILE A 30 -11.94 -0.82 -1.95
CA ILE A 30 -11.43 -2.08 -1.42
C ILE A 30 -11.46 -3.17 -2.50
N ASP A 31 -12.62 -3.38 -3.13
CA ASP A 31 -12.76 -4.35 -4.22
C ASP A 31 -11.79 -4.05 -5.38
N GLY A 32 -11.58 -2.76 -5.67
CA GLY A 32 -10.64 -2.32 -6.69
C GLY A 32 -9.18 -2.64 -6.35
N TYR A 33 -8.76 -2.40 -5.11
CA TYR A 33 -7.40 -2.73 -4.66
C TYR A 33 -7.17 -4.25 -4.61
N GLU A 34 -8.16 -5.04 -4.19
CA GLU A 34 -8.08 -6.51 -4.23
C GLU A 34 -7.95 -7.04 -5.66
N ALA A 35 -8.73 -6.49 -6.60
CA ALA A 35 -8.60 -6.83 -8.02
C ALA A 35 -7.23 -6.45 -8.58
N ALA A 36 -6.69 -5.28 -8.19
CA ALA A 36 -5.36 -4.84 -8.61
C ALA A 36 -4.26 -5.76 -8.09
N ILE A 37 -4.36 -6.22 -6.83
CA ILE A 37 -3.42 -7.19 -6.23
C ILE A 37 -3.41 -8.48 -7.03
N VAL A 38 -4.58 -9.08 -7.28
CA VAL A 38 -4.68 -10.35 -8.02
C VAL A 38 -4.12 -10.22 -9.44
N ALA A 39 -4.42 -9.11 -10.13
CA ALA A 39 -3.90 -8.87 -11.47
C ALA A 39 -2.38 -8.65 -11.48
N ALA A 40 -1.85 -7.90 -10.52
CA ALA A 40 -0.43 -7.63 -10.39
C ALA A 40 0.38 -8.89 -10.04
N GLU A 41 -0.13 -9.74 -9.13
CA GLU A 41 0.48 -11.03 -8.80
C GLU A 41 0.56 -11.95 -10.04
N ARG A 42 -0.49 -11.99 -10.86
CA ARG A 42 -0.49 -12.79 -12.11
C ARG A 42 0.47 -12.25 -13.17
N ALA A 43 0.61 -10.93 -13.23
CA ALA A 43 1.46 -10.25 -14.21
C ALA A 43 2.93 -10.12 -13.76
N GLY A 44 3.23 -10.36 -12.48
CA GLY A 44 4.54 -10.06 -11.89
C GLY A 44 4.82 -8.57 -11.74
N ASP A 45 3.79 -7.72 -11.71
CA ASP A 45 3.94 -6.26 -11.57
C ASP A 45 4.12 -5.89 -10.09
N ALA A 46 5.37 -5.94 -9.63
CA ALA A 46 5.72 -5.66 -8.25
C ALA A 46 5.41 -4.21 -7.80
N ILE A 47 5.43 -3.24 -8.72
CA ILE A 47 5.14 -1.83 -8.41
C ILE A 47 3.66 -1.66 -8.07
N VAL A 48 2.78 -2.15 -8.95
CA VAL A 48 1.32 -2.12 -8.72
C VAL A 48 0.97 -2.93 -7.48
N LEU A 49 1.59 -4.10 -7.30
CA LEU A 49 1.35 -4.96 -6.15
C LEU A 49 1.69 -4.25 -4.83
N ALA A 50 2.88 -3.67 -4.73
CA ALA A 50 3.31 -2.95 -3.52
C ALA A 50 2.38 -1.77 -3.21
N GLU A 51 2.00 -0.97 -4.20
CA GLU A 51 1.11 0.17 -3.98
C GLU A 51 -0.30 -0.27 -3.56
N ALA A 52 -0.89 -1.25 -4.24
CA ALA A 52 -2.24 -1.73 -3.96
C ALA A 52 -2.34 -2.34 -2.55
N LEU A 53 -1.35 -3.15 -2.14
CA LEU A 53 -1.26 -3.71 -0.79
C LEU A 53 -1.22 -2.61 0.29
N ARG A 54 -0.37 -1.60 0.11
CA ARG A 54 -0.24 -0.48 1.07
C ARG A 54 -1.52 0.32 1.19
N ARG A 55 -2.20 0.59 0.07
CA ARG A 55 -3.45 1.35 0.07
C ARG A 55 -4.60 0.56 0.70
N LEU A 56 -4.68 -0.74 0.42
CA LEU A 56 -5.65 -1.62 1.08
C LEU A 56 -5.40 -1.66 2.59
N ALA A 57 -4.14 -1.70 3.04
CA ALA A 57 -3.80 -1.64 4.47
C ALA A 57 -4.39 -0.41 5.18
N ILE A 58 -4.30 0.77 4.54
CA ILE A 58 -4.87 2.02 5.07
C ILE A 58 -6.39 1.89 5.23
N LEU A 59 -7.08 1.38 4.20
CA LEU A 59 -8.54 1.21 4.24
C LEU A 59 -8.98 0.17 5.29
N ARG A 60 -8.23 -0.94 5.42
CA ARG A 60 -8.48 -1.97 6.45
C ARG A 60 -8.31 -1.38 7.85
N ARG A 61 -7.31 -0.53 8.08
CA ARG A 61 -7.16 0.18 9.36
C ARG A 61 -8.35 1.07 9.67
N HIS A 62 -8.88 1.82 8.70
CA HIS A 62 -10.06 2.66 8.92
C HIS A 62 -11.32 1.87 9.29
N ARG A 63 -11.33 0.55 9.06
CA ARG A 63 -12.38 -0.38 9.49
C ARG A 63 -12.05 -1.13 10.79
N ASP A 64 -11.03 -0.67 11.52
CA ASP A 64 -10.53 -1.29 12.76
C ASP A 64 -9.92 -2.69 12.59
N GLU A 65 -9.57 -3.06 11.34
CA GLU A 65 -8.98 -4.35 10.98
C GLU A 65 -7.44 -4.28 11.09
N ALA A 66 -6.94 -3.93 12.28
CA ALA A 66 -5.53 -3.57 12.51
C ALA A 66 -4.52 -4.69 12.15
N ALA A 67 -4.84 -5.95 12.48
CA ALA A 67 -3.97 -7.09 12.18
C ALA A 67 -3.81 -7.30 10.67
N GLN A 68 -4.92 -7.24 9.92
CA GLN A 68 -4.91 -7.37 8.47
C GLN A 68 -4.18 -6.20 7.80
N ALA A 69 -4.40 -4.98 8.29
CA ALA A 69 -3.68 -3.81 7.81
C ALA A 69 -2.16 -3.98 7.96
N ARG A 70 -1.70 -4.50 9.11
CA ARG A 70 -0.28 -4.73 9.37
C ARG A 70 0.31 -5.78 8.43
N GLU A 71 -0.38 -6.89 8.20
CA GLU A 71 0.04 -7.94 7.28
C GLU A 71 0.19 -7.41 5.85
N LEU A 72 -0.82 -6.69 5.35
CA LEU A 72 -0.80 -6.07 4.03
C LEU A 72 0.36 -5.08 3.88
N CYS A 73 0.62 -4.29 4.92
CA CYS A 73 1.70 -3.31 4.92
C CYS A 73 3.08 -3.97 4.91
N LEU A 74 3.26 -5.08 5.64
CA LEU A 74 4.49 -5.86 5.62
C LEU A 74 4.71 -6.49 4.24
N ARG A 75 3.68 -7.09 3.64
CA ARG A 75 3.76 -7.62 2.28
C ARG A 75 4.13 -6.54 1.25
N SER A 76 3.57 -5.33 1.38
CA SER A 76 3.93 -4.20 0.52
C SER A 76 5.42 -3.84 0.64
N TYR A 77 5.92 -3.76 1.87
CA TYR A 77 7.33 -3.50 2.15
C TYR A 77 8.24 -4.57 1.54
N ASP A 78 7.92 -5.85 1.75
CA ASP A 78 8.72 -6.98 1.25
C ASP A 78 8.79 -7.00 -0.27
N VAL A 79 7.66 -6.75 -0.96
CA VAL A 79 7.62 -6.64 -2.42
C VAL A 79 8.50 -5.48 -2.90
N ALA A 80 8.36 -4.30 -2.29
CA ALA A 80 9.13 -3.11 -2.67
C ALA A 80 10.64 -3.29 -2.43
N ARG A 81 11.02 -3.92 -1.32
CA ARG A 81 12.43 -4.25 -1.03
C ARG A 81 12.97 -5.32 -1.97
N GLY A 82 12.17 -6.33 -2.32
CA GLY A 82 12.56 -7.39 -3.25
C GLY A 82 12.94 -6.87 -4.64
N ILE A 83 12.37 -5.74 -5.06
CA ILE A 83 12.72 -5.07 -6.33
C ILE A 83 13.68 -3.88 -6.17
N GLY A 84 14.20 -3.61 -4.96
CA GLY A 84 15.10 -2.49 -4.69
C GLY A 84 14.47 -1.10 -4.82
N HIS A 85 13.14 -0.98 -4.67
CA HIS A 85 12.43 0.29 -4.82
C HIS A 85 12.23 1.00 -3.48
N ASP A 86 13.29 1.66 -2.99
CA ASP A 86 13.37 2.20 -1.63
C ASP A 86 12.26 3.22 -1.28
N VAL A 87 11.80 4.02 -2.25
CA VAL A 87 10.69 4.96 -2.02
C VAL A 87 9.40 4.24 -1.65
N LEU A 88 9.09 3.11 -2.31
CA LEU A 88 7.86 2.35 -2.03
C LEU A 88 7.98 1.61 -0.69
N ALA A 89 9.17 1.09 -0.40
CA ALA A 89 9.46 0.48 0.90
C ALA A 89 9.30 1.49 2.03
N ALA A 90 9.80 2.73 1.85
CA ALA A 90 9.63 3.80 2.82
C ALA A 90 8.16 4.22 2.99
N GLU A 91 7.36 4.30 1.91
CA GLU A 91 5.93 4.57 2.03
C GLU A 91 5.17 3.46 2.80
N ALA A 92 5.55 2.19 2.61
CA ALA A 92 5.00 1.08 3.36
C ALA A 92 5.37 1.19 4.85
N LEU A 93 6.64 1.46 5.17
CA LEU A 93 7.04 1.70 6.56
C LEU A 93 6.31 2.89 7.19
N ASN A 94 6.16 4.00 6.46
CA ASN A 94 5.42 5.16 6.97
C ASN A 94 3.96 4.81 7.29
N THR A 95 3.34 3.97 6.48
CA THR A 95 1.99 3.46 6.74
C THR A 95 1.98 2.61 8.01
N MET A 96 2.96 1.71 8.17
CA MET A 96 3.11 0.86 9.35
C MET A 96 3.32 1.65 10.64
N GLY A 97 4.17 2.69 10.62
CA GLY A 97 4.35 3.60 11.77
C GLY A 97 3.05 4.30 12.16
N GLY A 98 2.23 4.68 11.17
CA GLY A 98 0.88 5.20 11.42
C GLY A 98 -0.07 4.18 12.07
N LEU A 99 0.05 2.89 11.74
CA LEU A 99 -0.70 1.82 12.40
C LEU A 99 -0.25 1.63 13.86
N ASP A 100 1.06 1.66 14.11
CA ASP A 100 1.64 1.48 15.43
C ASP A 100 1.25 2.62 16.39
N LEU A 101 1.28 3.88 15.93
CA LEU A 101 0.76 5.03 16.68
C LEU A 101 -0.69 4.82 17.11
N ALA A 102 -1.52 4.34 16.19
CA ALA A 102 -2.94 4.16 16.43
C ALA A 102 -3.24 2.98 17.38
N ASN A 103 -2.25 2.15 17.68
CA ASN A 103 -2.31 1.08 18.68
C ASN A 103 -1.63 1.47 20.01
N GLY A 104 -1.14 2.70 20.16
CA GLY A 104 -0.50 3.21 21.37
C GLY A 104 0.99 2.88 21.51
N SER A 105 1.60 2.31 20.48
CA SER A 105 3.02 1.90 20.44
C SER A 105 3.90 3.05 19.91
N LEU A 106 4.13 4.06 20.76
CA LEU A 106 4.87 5.27 20.39
C LEU A 106 6.33 5.00 20.05
N GLU A 107 7.04 4.21 20.86
CA GLU A 107 8.43 3.85 20.63
C GLU A 107 8.61 3.07 19.32
N GLU A 108 7.77 2.07 19.05
CA GLU A 108 7.82 1.28 17.83
C GLU A 108 7.51 2.13 16.60
N ALA A 109 6.50 3.00 16.68
CA ALA A 109 6.17 3.92 15.60
C ALA A 109 7.36 4.83 15.26
N ALA A 110 8.01 5.41 16.28
CA ALA A 110 9.18 6.27 16.08
C ALA A 110 10.32 5.53 15.36
N GLN A 111 10.61 4.29 15.76
CA GLN A 111 11.62 3.47 15.07
C GLN A 111 11.23 3.17 13.62
N THR A 112 9.95 2.86 13.37
CA THR A 112 9.44 2.57 12.04
C THR A 112 9.51 3.81 11.12
N PHE A 113 9.18 5.00 11.63
CA PHE A 113 9.33 6.25 10.88
C PHE A 113 10.79 6.59 10.58
N LEU A 114 11.71 6.37 11.52
CA LEU A 114 13.14 6.57 11.27
C LEU A 114 13.66 5.67 10.14
N ARG A 115 13.27 4.39 10.13
CA ARG A 115 13.60 3.47 9.04
C ARG A 115 13.01 3.93 7.71
N ALA A 116 11.78 4.45 7.71
CA ALA A 116 11.16 5.02 6.51
C ALA A 116 11.96 6.21 5.97
N LEU A 117 12.45 7.09 6.85
CA LEU A 117 13.28 8.25 6.46
C LEU A 117 14.66 7.82 5.92
N GLU A 118 15.30 6.84 6.55
CA GLU A 118 16.58 6.28 6.10
C GLU A 118 16.48 5.67 4.71
N LEU A 119 15.44 4.87 4.46
CA LEU A 119 15.16 4.28 3.13
C LEU A 119 14.73 5.33 2.11
N GLY A 120 13.88 6.27 2.51
CA GLY A 120 13.34 7.30 1.62
C GLY A 120 14.36 8.35 1.16
N GLY A 121 15.49 8.47 1.85
CA GLY A 121 16.50 9.50 1.59
C GLY A 121 15.89 10.91 1.53
N SER A 122 16.55 11.86 0.86
CA SER A 122 16.10 13.27 0.74
C SER A 122 14.80 13.47 -0.06
N SER A 123 13.97 12.44 -0.25
CA SER A 123 12.67 12.55 -0.89
C SER A 123 11.78 13.52 -0.12
N ARG A 124 11.60 14.72 -0.70
CA ARG A 124 10.79 15.81 -0.14
C ARG A 124 9.35 15.38 0.17
N GLN A 125 8.83 14.35 -0.51
CA GLN A 125 7.48 13.83 -0.32
C GLN A 125 7.32 12.99 0.97
N LEU A 126 8.37 12.30 1.42
CA LEU A 126 8.33 11.56 2.68
C LEU A 126 8.50 12.48 3.89
N ARG A 127 9.29 13.55 3.77
CA ARG A 127 9.46 14.56 4.84
C ARG A 127 8.18 15.31 5.20
N ALA A 128 7.20 15.40 4.31
CA ALA A 128 5.96 16.11 4.55
C ALA A 128 4.89 15.26 5.29
N ARG A 129 5.17 13.98 5.52
CA ARG A 129 4.21 13.01 6.08
C ARG A 129 4.66 12.38 7.41
N VAL A 130 5.78 12.84 7.97
CA VAL A 130 6.27 12.52 9.32
C VAL A 130 5.95 13.66 10.28
#